data_AF-A0A9P3BM93-F1
#
_entry.id   AF-A0A9P3BM93-F1
#
_cell.length_a   1.000
_cell.length_b   1.000
_cell.length_c   1.000
_cell.angle_alpha   90.00
_cell.angle_beta   90.00
_cell.angle_gamma   90.00
#
_symmetry.space_group_name_H-M   'P 1'
#
loop_
_entity.id
_entity.type
_entity.pdbx_description
1 polymer ?
#
loop_
_entity_poly.entity_id
_entity_poly.type
_entity_poly.pdbx_seq_one_letter_code
_entity_poly.pdbx_strand_id
1 'polypeptide(L)'
;MKLSLLAAVALVPFVSAHYFFDVLVIDGQETKSNEFVRSNTRPAKYNPTKWKNTRDDMTPDMTDFRCNKGAFTFAGQTGTAEVKAGSKLAMKLAVGATMQHPGPALVYMSKAPSSAKTYQGDGDWFKIHEESVCNKNADFTKDAWCTWDKDRIEFTIPSDLPDGEYLIRPEHIAIHGAHDGQAEFYYTCAQVKVTGGGNGTPGPTIKFPGGYKKDDPSFNFSIWGGYKDYPMPGPAVWTGGSGSTSYSKVANVTDSDESSQSGASSYQDTSSTCASEDYSRRHARDFKY
;
A
#
# COMPACT_ATOMS: atom_id res chain seq x y z
N MET A 1 7.59 67.73 7.89
CA MET A 1 7.42 66.47 8.65
C MET A 1 7.35 65.34 7.64
N LYS A 2 8.30 64.41 7.65
CA LYS A 2 8.33 63.24 6.74
C LYS A 2 7.57 62.10 7.43
N LEU A 3 6.41 61.73 6.91
CA LEU A 3 5.69 60.52 7.34
C LEU A 3 6.19 59.34 6.49
N SER A 4 7.00 58.47 7.11
CA SER A 4 7.36 57.18 6.54
C SER A 4 6.22 56.19 6.79
N LEU A 5 5.59 55.72 5.72
CA LEU A 5 4.57 54.66 5.77
C LEU A 5 5.29 53.30 5.73
N LEU A 6 5.32 52.57 6.85
CA LEU A 6 5.75 51.17 6.88
C LEU A 6 4.58 50.28 6.42
N ALA A 7 4.70 49.67 5.25
CA ALA A 7 3.78 48.64 4.79
C ALA A 7 4.14 47.30 5.45
N ALA A 8 3.30 46.84 6.37
CA ALA A 8 3.39 45.49 6.93
C ALA A 8 2.79 44.50 5.92
N VAL A 9 3.63 43.68 5.28
CA VAL A 9 3.18 42.56 4.46
C VAL A 9 2.76 41.43 5.38
N ALA A 10 1.45 41.20 5.52
CA ALA A 10 0.92 40.04 6.21
C ALA A 10 1.12 38.80 5.33
N LEU A 11 2.06 37.93 5.70
CA LEU A 11 2.21 36.59 5.12
C LEU A 11 1.13 35.69 5.75
N VAL A 12 0.03 35.46 5.02
CA VAL A 12 -0.96 34.46 5.41
C VAL A 12 -0.40 33.08 5.05
N PRO A 13 -0.22 32.16 6.01
CA PRO A 13 0.18 30.80 5.68
C PRO A 13 -0.97 30.10 4.93
N PHE A 14 -0.75 29.78 3.67
CA PHE A 14 -1.61 28.83 2.94
C PHE A 14 -1.33 27.43 3.48
N VAL A 15 -2.16 26.95 4.41
CA VAL A 15 -2.11 25.55 4.83
C VAL A 15 -2.75 24.72 3.72
N SER A 16 -1.92 24.21 2.81
CA SER A 16 -2.35 23.16 1.88
C SER A 16 -2.39 21.84 2.65
N ALA A 17 -3.59 21.26 2.82
CA ALA A 17 -3.72 19.92 3.39
C ALA A 17 -3.16 18.82 2.47
N HIS A 18 -2.92 19.15 1.19
CA HIS A 18 -2.32 18.27 0.20
C HIS A 18 -0.80 18.37 0.23
N TYR A 19 -0.13 17.23 0.05
CA TYR A 19 1.33 17.10 0.14
C TYR A 19 1.86 16.08 -0.88
N PHE A 20 3.17 15.95 -0.96
CA PHE A 20 3.84 14.96 -1.81
C PHE A 20 5.17 14.57 -1.19
N PHE A 21 5.67 13.38 -1.52
CA PHE A 21 6.98 12.89 -1.07
C PHE A 21 8.06 13.25 -2.10
N ASP A 22 9.20 13.75 -1.64
CA ASP A 22 10.34 14.06 -2.51
C ASP A 22 11.72 13.82 -1.87
N VAL A 23 11.77 13.42 -0.60
CA VAL A 23 13.02 13.15 0.13
C VAL A 23 13.05 11.69 0.56
N LEU A 24 14.16 11.02 0.25
CA LEU A 24 14.50 9.73 0.82
C LEU A 24 15.36 9.99 2.06
N VAL A 25 15.09 9.27 3.14
CA VAL A 25 15.91 9.28 4.36
C VAL A 25 16.54 7.91 4.49
N ILE A 26 17.86 7.84 4.64
CA ILE A 26 18.62 6.59 4.75
C ILE A 26 19.38 6.61 6.06
N ASP A 27 19.06 5.68 6.96
CA ASP A 27 19.68 5.57 8.29
C ASP A 27 19.74 6.93 9.03
N GLY A 28 18.63 7.67 8.95
CA GLY A 28 18.44 8.98 9.59
C GLY A 28 18.99 10.19 8.81
N GLN A 29 19.67 9.99 7.68
CA GLN A 29 20.21 11.08 6.86
C GLN A 29 19.25 11.42 5.70
N GLU A 30 18.82 12.69 5.64
CA GLU A 30 17.94 13.19 4.57
C GLU A 30 18.75 13.46 3.29
N THR A 31 18.26 12.97 2.15
CA THR A 31 18.83 13.26 0.83
C THR A 31 18.29 14.59 0.29
N LYS A 32 18.84 15.09 -0.82
CA LYS A 32 18.25 16.26 -1.48
C LYS A 32 16.88 15.90 -2.07
N SER A 33 16.02 16.91 -2.17
CA SER A 33 14.73 16.81 -2.85
C SER A 33 14.91 16.27 -4.27
N ASN A 34 14.16 15.21 -4.60
CA ASN A 34 14.16 14.48 -5.87
C ASN A 34 15.53 13.89 -6.28
N GLU A 35 16.47 13.71 -5.35
CA GLU A 35 17.77 13.09 -5.66
C GLU A 35 17.62 11.62 -6.05
N PHE A 36 16.87 10.88 -5.24
CA PHE A 36 16.56 9.46 -5.47
C PHE A 36 15.06 9.20 -5.65
N VAL A 37 14.25 10.25 -5.57
CA VAL A 37 12.80 10.20 -5.70
C VAL A 37 12.41 10.81 -7.05
N ARG A 38 11.62 10.09 -7.83
CA ARG A 38 11.15 10.59 -9.12
C ARG A 38 10.23 11.79 -8.89
N SER A 39 10.47 12.86 -9.64
CA SER A 39 9.51 13.96 -9.78
C SER A 39 8.33 13.51 -10.64
N ASN A 40 7.29 14.35 -10.73
CA ASN A 40 6.12 14.16 -11.58
C ASN A 40 5.86 15.43 -12.42
N THR A 41 5.01 15.30 -13.44
CA THR A 41 4.68 16.38 -14.39
C THR A 41 3.41 17.16 -14.02
N ARG A 42 2.85 16.94 -12.81
CA ARG A 42 1.63 17.65 -12.41
C ARG A 42 1.87 19.15 -12.30
N PRO A 43 0.91 20.00 -12.73
CA PRO A 43 0.95 21.43 -12.46
C PRO A 43 1.04 21.75 -10.96
N ALA A 44 0.27 21.03 -10.14
CA ALA A 44 0.36 21.07 -8.69
C ALA A 44 0.82 19.70 -8.16
N LYS A 45 2.10 19.60 -7.77
CA LYS A 45 2.73 18.33 -7.35
C LYS A 45 2.04 17.65 -6.17
N TYR A 46 1.37 18.42 -5.32
CA TYR A 46 0.65 17.95 -4.14
C TYR A 46 -0.72 17.36 -4.46
N ASN A 47 -1.26 17.50 -5.68
CA ASN A 47 -2.57 16.98 -5.99
C ASN A 47 -2.62 15.45 -5.80
N PRO A 48 -3.69 14.91 -5.17
CA PRO A 48 -3.87 13.49 -5.01
C PRO A 48 -4.40 12.86 -6.30
N THR A 49 -4.26 11.56 -6.40
CA THR A 49 -5.03 10.75 -7.37
C THR A 49 -6.35 10.32 -6.72
N LYS A 50 -7.45 10.30 -7.49
CA LYS A 50 -8.80 9.92 -7.03
C LYS A 50 -9.58 9.20 -8.14
N TRP A 51 -10.57 8.38 -7.81
CA TRP A 51 -11.53 7.88 -8.83
C TRP A 51 -12.69 8.85 -9.10
N LYS A 52 -13.03 9.71 -8.14
CA LYS A 52 -14.13 10.67 -8.20
C LYS A 52 -13.60 12.07 -7.88
N ASN A 53 -14.10 13.08 -8.58
CA ASN A 53 -13.59 14.46 -8.53
C ASN A 53 -12.08 14.49 -8.81
N THR A 54 -11.71 13.92 -9.95
CA THR A 54 -10.33 13.76 -10.39
C THR A 54 -9.62 15.10 -10.49
N ARG A 55 -8.31 15.09 -10.26
CA ARG A 55 -7.41 16.22 -10.54
C ARG A 55 -6.36 15.78 -11.54
N ASP A 56 -5.97 16.70 -12.42
CA ASP A 56 -4.97 16.46 -13.46
C ASP A 56 -5.27 15.21 -14.32
N ASP A 57 -6.56 14.91 -14.57
CA ASP A 57 -7.01 13.70 -15.29
C ASP A 57 -6.41 12.38 -14.76
N MET A 58 -6.12 12.33 -13.46
CA MET A 58 -5.47 11.17 -12.85
C MET A 58 -6.44 10.29 -12.08
N THR A 59 -6.53 9.00 -12.44
CA THR A 59 -7.20 7.96 -11.64
C THR A 59 -6.23 6.82 -11.27
N PRO A 60 -6.58 6.00 -10.26
CA PRO A 60 -5.81 4.80 -9.92
C PRO A 60 -5.76 3.71 -11.00
N ASP A 61 -6.60 3.81 -12.03
CA ASP A 61 -6.68 2.80 -13.11
C ASP A 61 -5.65 3.03 -14.21
N MET A 62 -4.91 4.13 -14.16
CA MET A 62 -3.93 4.50 -15.19
C MET A 62 -2.53 3.97 -14.88
N THR A 63 -1.71 3.79 -15.91
CA THR A 63 -0.32 3.31 -15.79
C THR A 63 0.53 4.16 -14.85
N ASP A 64 0.30 5.48 -14.87
CA ASP A 64 1.00 6.44 -14.01
C ASP A 64 0.65 6.26 -12.51
N PHE A 65 -0.35 5.43 -12.16
CA PHE A 65 -0.66 5.11 -10.75
C PHE A 65 0.47 4.33 -10.05
N ARG A 66 1.43 3.82 -10.81
CA ARG A 66 2.68 3.24 -10.28
C ARG A 66 3.48 4.27 -9.48
N CYS A 67 3.84 5.39 -10.11
CA CYS A 67 4.84 6.32 -9.58
C CYS A 67 4.44 7.80 -9.65
N ASN A 68 3.19 8.11 -9.99
CA ASN A 68 2.58 9.43 -10.18
C ASN A 68 2.69 9.94 -11.64
N LYS A 69 1.88 10.95 -11.98
CA LYS A 69 1.65 11.44 -13.35
C LYS A 69 2.97 11.84 -14.03
N GLY A 70 3.28 11.19 -15.15
CA GLY A 70 4.49 11.42 -15.94
C GLY A 70 5.80 11.12 -15.21
N ALA A 71 5.80 10.44 -14.07
CA ALA A 71 7.02 10.25 -13.27
C ALA A 71 8.13 9.48 -14.01
N PHE A 72 7.76 8.66 -14.99
CA PHE A 72 8.73 7.91 -15.78
C PHE A 72 9.66 8.80 -16.64
N THR A 73 9.22 10.00 -17.04
CA THR A 73 10.08 10.92 -17.80
C THR A 73 11.30 11.40 -16.99
N PHE A 74 11.22 11.31 -15.65
CA PHE A 74 12.30 11.66 -14.74
C PHE A 74 13.18 10.46 -14.34
N ALA A 75 12.84 9.23 -14.73
CA ALA A 75 13.51 8.01 -14.27
C ALA A 75 15.02 8.01 -14.60
N GLY A 76 15.37 8.38 -15.83
CA GLY A 76 16.77 8.38 -16.30
C GLY A 76 17.68 9.39 -15.59
N GLN A 77 17.12 10.51 -15.12
CA GLN A 77 17.83 11.58 -14.41
C GLN A 77 17.78 11.42 -12.88
N THR A 78 16.85 10.62 -12.35
CA THR A 78 16.79 10.32 -10.92
C THR A 78 17.95 9.41 -10.55
N GLY A 79 18.64 9.69 -9.44
CA GLY A 79 19.71 8.84 -8.91
C GLY A 79 19.17 7.49 -8.45
N THR A 80 20.07 6.53 -8.20
CA THR A 80 19.73 5.26 -7.55
C THR A 80 20.55 5.17 -6.26
N ALA A 81 19.89 5.18 -5.10
CA ALA A 81 20.59 5.13 -3.82
C ALA A 81 21.05 3.71 -3.52
N GLU A 82 22.33 3.51 -3.23
CA GLU A 82 22.80 2.21 -2.71
C GLU A 82 22.43 2.09 -1.22
N VAL A 83 21.71 1.03 -0.88
CA VAL A 83 21.24 0.74 0.49
C VAL A 83 21.51 -0.72 0.84
N LYS A 84 21.72 -1.00 2.12
CA LYS A 84 21.84 -2.38 2.60
C LYS A 84 20.47 -2.94 2.93
N ALA A 85 20.27 -4.23 2.67
CA ALA A 85 19.14 -4.94 3.25
C ALA A 85 19.21 -4.81 4.79
N GLY A 86 18.06 -4.59 5.44
CA GLY A 86 17.98 -4.27 6.87
C GLY A 86 18.15 -2.78 7.24
N SER A 87 18.54 -1.90 6.30
CA SER A 87 18.61 -0.45 6.58
C SER A 87 17.23 0.14 6.91
N LYS A 88 17.22 1.14 7.79
CA LYS A 88 16.03 1.92 8.11
C LYS A 88 15.92 3.08 7.14
N LEU A 89 14.80 3.15 6.42
CA LEU A 89 14.52 4.19 5.46
C LEU A 89 13.27 4.96 5.87
N ALA A 90 13.13 6.17 5.36
CA ALA A 90 11.86 6.88 5.37
C ALA A 90 11.61 7.61 4.06
N MET A 91 10.35 7.74 3.68
CA MET A 91 9.91 8.63 2.60
C MET A 91 9.29 9.85 3.23
N LYS A 92 9.96 11.00 3.08
CA LYS A 92 9.60 12.26 3.71
C LYS A 92 8.85 13.19 2.74
N LEU A 93 7.88 13.91 3.30
CA LEU A 93 7.11 14.92 2.62
C LEU A 93 7.96 16.15 2.26
N ALA A 94 7.62 16.76 1.13
CA ALA A 94 8.24 17.97 0.65
C ALA A 94 7.83 19.19 1.49
N VAL A 95 8.59 20.28 1.31
CA VAL A 95 8.25 21.64 1.78
C VAL A 95 7.88 21.77 3.25
N GLY A 96 8.36 20.85 4.10
CA GLY A 96 8.08 20.84 5.54
C GLY A 96 6.63 20.48 5.90
N ALA A 97 5.90 19.82 5.00
CA ALA A 97 4.54 19.38 5.27
C ALA A 97 4.50 18.21 6.27
N THR A 98 3.37 18.08 6.97
CA THR A 98 2.99 16.89 7.73
C THR A 98 1.70 16.30 7.19
N MET A 99 1.47 15.01 7.42
CA MET A 99 0.25 14.32 6.99
C MET A 99 -0.94 14.78 7.85
N GLN A 100 -1.70 15.74 7.34
CA GLN A 100 -2.89 16.33 7.99
C GLN A 100 -4.21 15.70 7.50
N HIS A 101 -4.16 14.43 7.09
CA HIS A 101 -5.34 13.67 6.71
C HIS A 101 -5.35 12.32 7.43
N PRO A 102 -6.52 11.85 7.91
CA PRO A 102 -6.64 10.50 8.47
C PRO A 102 -6.45 9.47 7.37
N GLY A 103 -5.69 8.41 7.65
CA GLY A 103 -5.41 7.40 6.65
C GLY A 103 -4.27 6.44 7.01
N PRO A 104 -4.23 5.24 6.40
CA PRO A 104 -3.08 4.35 6.52
C PRO A 104 -1.91 4.82 5.65
N ALA A 105 -0.72 4.36 5.98
CA ALA A 105 0.43 4.39 5.08
C ALA A 105 0.87 2.96 4.72
N LEU A 106 1.36 2.81 3.49
CA LEU A 106 1.86 1.56 2.94
C LEU A 106 3.16 1.81 2.19
N VAL A 107 4.06 0.83 2.17
CA VAL A 107 5.27 0.87 1.35
C VAL A 107 5.37 -0.42 0.56
N TYR A 108 5.48 -0.27 -0.76
CA TYR A 108 5.69 -1.37 -1.69
C TYR A 108 7.08 -1.29 -2.29
N MET A 109 7.62 -2.45 -2.66
CA MET A 109 8.81 -2.54 -3.49
C MET A 109 8.53 -3.36 -4.75
N SER A 110 9.25 -3.05 -5.81
CA SER A 110 9.22 -3.82 -7.05
C SER A 110 10.60 -3.89 -7.68
N LYS A 111 11.02 -5.10 -8.05
CA LYS A 111 12.37 -5.36 -8.58
C LYS A 111 12.44 -4.93 -10.04
N ALA A 112 13.42 -4.10 -10.37
CA ALA A 112 13.71 -3.77 -11.75
C ALA A 112 14.30 -5.00 -12.46
N PRO A 113 13.85 -5.34 -13.69
CA PRO A 113 14.46 -6.42 -14.47
C PRO A 113 15.94 -6.19 -14.79
N SER A 114 16.35 -4.92 -14.85
CA SER A 114 17.75 -4.52 -15.09
C SER A 114 18.14 -3.31 -14.24
N SER A 115 17.60 -2.12 -14.56
CA SER A 115 17.88 -0.89 -13.82
C SER A 115 16.60 -0.13 -13.49
N ALA A 116 16.56 0.46 -12.29
CA ALA A 116 15.50 1.36 -11.86
C ALA A 116 15.40 2.60 -12.77
N LYS A 117 16.47 3.03 -13.44
CA LYS A 117 16.44 4.19 -14.34
C LYS A 117 15.63 3.99 -15.62
N THR A 118 15.47 2.75 -16.06
CA THR A 118 14.70 2.39 -17.26
C THR A 118 13.43 1.61 -16.91
N TYR A 119 13.22 1.30 -15.64
CA TYR A 119 12.10 0.50 -15.19
C TYR A 119 10.83 1.34 -14.94
N GLN A 120 9.73 0.98 -15.59
CA GLN A 120 8.45 1.68 -15.46
C GLN A 120 7.67 1.29 -14.20
N GLY A 121 8.02 0.18 -13.53
CA GLY A 121 7.23 -0.36 -12.43
C GLY A 121 6.06 -1.25 -12.87
N ASP A 122 6.13 -1.83 -14.07
CA ASP A 122 5.14 -2.73 -14.68
C ASP A 122 5.21 -4.19 -14.20
N GLY A 123 6.20 -4.50 -13.35
CA GLY A 123 6.35 -5.81 -12.71
C GLY A 123 5.46 -6.00 -11.49
N ASP A 124 5.84 -6.95 -10.65
CA ASP A 124 5.11 -7.29 -9.43
C ASP A 124 5.56 -6.42 -8.26
N TRP A 125 4.61 -5.90 -7.51
CA TRP A 125 4.85 -5.14 -6.30
C TRP A 125 4.55 -6.02 -5.09
N PHE A 126 5.41 -6.00 -4.07
CA PHE A 126 5.16 -6.64 -2.78
C PHE A 126 5.19 -5.58 -1.69
N LYS A 127 4.35 -5.75 -0.68
CA LYS A 127 4.26 -4.81 0.44
C LYS A 127 5.36 -5.15 1.45
N ILE A 128 6.09 -4.15 1.96
CA ILE A 128 7.12 -4.33 2.99
C ILE A 128 6.80 -3.63 4.31
N HIS A 129 5.82 -2.72 4.29
CA HIS A 129 5.40 -1.98 5.46
C HIS A 129 3.94 -1.54 5.31
N GLU A 130 3.23 -1.52 6.42
CA GLU A 130 1.99 -0.78 6.59
C GLU A 130 1.84 -0.28 8.02
N GLU A 131 1.17 0.87 8.16
CA GLU A 131 0.70 1.39 9.43
C GLU A 131 -0.73 1.90 9.28
N SER A 132 -1.50 1.79 10.36
CA SER A 132 -2.93 2.09 10.39
C SER A 132 -3.25 2.88 11.68
N VAL A 133 -4.34 2.55 12.37
CA VAL A 133 -4.73 3.14 13.64
C VAL A 133 -3.79 2.66 14.76
N CYS A 134 -3.17 3.59 15.52
CA CYS A 134 -2.45 3.25 16.76
C CYS A 134 -3.03 3.87 18.02
N ASN A 135 -3.96 4.82 17.91
CA ASN A 135 -4.67 5.34 19.08
C ASN A 135 -6.18 5.20 18.89
N LYS A 136 -6.73 4.05 19.33
CA LYS A 136 -8.16 3.75 19.23
C LYS A 136 -9.06 4.66 20.10
N ASN A 137 -8.46 5.41 21.02
CA ASN A 137 -9.15 6.30 21.95
C ASN A 137 -9.08 7.78 21.51
N ALA A 138 -8.34 8.09 20.44
CA ALA A 138 -8.22 9.43 19.88
C ALA A 138 -9.31 9.73 18.83
N ASP A 139 -9.33 10.95 18.30
CA ASP A 139 -10.28 11.35 17.27
C ASP A 139 -10.00 10.53 16.00
N PHE A 140 -10.93 9.64 15.64
CA PHE A 140 -10.79 8.78 14.47
C PHE A 140 -10.75 9.56 13.14
N THR A 141 -11.17 10.83 13.17
CA THR A 141 -11.06 11.75 12.04
C THR A 141 -9.72 12.48 11.97
N LYS A 142 -8.85 12.29 12.96
CA LYS A 142 -7.55 12.96 13.11
C LYS A 142 -6.46 12.04 13.66
N ASP A 143 -6.15 12.15 14.95
CA ASP A 143 -4.96 11.67 15.64
C ASP A 143 -5.02 10.22 16.11
N ALA A 144 -6.07 9.48 15.73
CA ALA A 144 -6.11 8.03 15.90
C ALA A 144 -5.12 7.28 14.97
N TRP A 145 -4.79 7.87 13.82
CA TRP A 145 -3.96 7.27 12.77
C TRP A 145 -2.48 7.48 13.05
N CYS A 146 -1.66 6.45 12.83
CA CYS A 146 -0.22 6.55 13.06
C CYS A 146 0.48 7.55 12.15
N THR A 147 -0.11 7.86 11.01
CA THR A 147 0.41 8.82 10.04
C THR A 147 0.15 10.25 10.47
N TRP A 148 -0.81 10.49 11.36
CA TRP A 148 -1.25 11.85 11.70
C TRP A 148 -0.09 12.71 12.20
N ASP A 149 0.07 13.88 11.59
CA ASP A 149 1.11 14.87 11.89
C ASP A 149 2.56 14.38 11.72
N LYS A 150 2.79 13.21 11.13
CA LYS A 150 4.14 12.79 10.73
C LYS A 150 4.55 13.50 9.44
N ASP A 151 5.83 13.83 9.32
CA ASP A 151 6.44 14.37 8.09
C ASP A 151 6.94 13.26 7.14
N ARG A 152 6.87 11.99 7.55
CA ARG A 152 7.45 10.85 6.81
C ARG A 152 6.76 9.53 7.11
N ILE A 153 6.92 8.57 6.19
CA ILE A 153 6.60 7.14 6.38
C ILE A 153 7.92 6.40 6.60
N GLU A 154 8.09 5.77 7.76
CA GLU A 154 9.31 5.04 8.13
C GLU A 154 9.15 3.54 7.92
N PHE A 155 10.16 2.88 7.38
CA PHE A 155 10.14 1.45 7.09
C PHE A 155 11.56 0.86 7.12
N THR A 156 11.65 -0.46 7.05
CA THR A 156 12.92 -1.18 7.01
C THR A 156 12.95 -2.04 5.75
N ILE A 157 14.07 -2.03 5.03
CA ILE A 157 14.27 -2.96 3.90
C ILE A 157 14.38 -4.38 4.47
N PRO A 158 13.56 -5.36 4.04
CA PRO A 158 13.67 -6.72 4.57
C PRO A 158 15.08 -7.29 4.38
N SER A 159 15.67 -7.89 5.43
CA SER A 159 17.04 -8.43 5.38
C SER A 159 17.19 -9.56 4.35
N ASP A 160 16.13 -10.33 4.10
CA ASP A 160 16.14 -11.43 3.13
C ASP A 160 15.88 -10.98 1.68
N LEU A 161 15.72 -9.67 1.43
CA LEU A 161 15.43 -9.15 0.10
C LEU A 161 16.60 -9.43 -0.84
N PRO A 162 16.39 -10.06 -2.01
CA PRO A 162 17.48 -10.28 -2.94
C PRO A 162 18.13 -8.99 -3.43
N ASP A 163 19.44 -9.02 -3.64
CA ASP A 163 20.18 -7.89 -4.20
C ASP A 163 19.64 -7.48 -5.58
N GLY A 164 19.70 -6.19 -5.88
CA GLY A 164 19.29 -5.64 -7.17
C GLY A 164 18.75 -4.21 -7.08
N GLU A 165 18.35 -3.67 -8.21
CA GLU A 165 17.68 -2.37 -8.27
C GLU A 165 16.16 -2.52 -8.09
N TYR A 166 15.57 -1.62 -7.31
CA TYR A 166 14.15 -1.63 -6.96
C TYR A 166 13.56 -0.22 -7.06
N LEU A 167 12.26 -0.18 -7.36
CA LEU A 167 11.44 0.98 -7.03
C LEU A 167 10.81 0.77 -5.65
N ILE A 168 10.84 1.82 -4.83
CA ILE A 168 10.09 1.90 -3.56
C ILE A 168 8.93 2.84 -3.78
N ARG A 169 7.71 2.39 -3.54
CA ARG A 169 6.47 3.18 -3.63
C ARG A 169 5.88 3.39 -2.24
N PRO A 170 6.19 4.52 -1.55
CA PRO A 170 5.40 4.94 -0.41
C PRO A 170 4.01 5.39 -0.89
N GLU A 171 3.01 5.13 -0.06
CA GLU A 171 1.65 5.57 -0.30
C GLU A 171 1.00 5.95 1.03
N HIS A 172 0.49 7.17 1.10
CA HIS A 172 -0.49 7.55 2.10
C HIS A 172 -1.86 7.66 1.45
N ILE A 173 -2.89 7.10 2.09
CA ILE A 173 -4.25 7.09 1.56
C ILE A 173 -5.13 7.90 2.49
N ALA A 174 -5.46 9.14 2.13
CA ALA A 174 -6.37 9.94 2.93
C ALA A 174 -7.82 9.48 2.70
N ILE A 175 -8.50 9.14 3.78
CA ILE A 175 -9.82 8.50 3.75
C ILE A 175 -10.95 9.38 4.29
N HIS A 176 -10.70 10.69 4.50
CA HIS A 176 -11.72 11.63 4.98
C HIS A 176 -12.95 11.70 4.07
N GLY A 177 -12.79 11.49 2.76
CA GLY A 177 -13.87 11.39 1.77
C GLY A 177 -14.17 9.97 1.28
N ALA A 178 -13.58 8.93 1.87
CA ALA A 178 -13.67 7.56 1.35
C ALA A 178 -15.11 7.04 1.32
N HIS A 179 -15.93 7.30 2.34
CA HIS A 179 -17.35 6.95 2.38
C HIS A 179 -18.18 7.37 1.15
N ASP A 180 -17.73 8.38 0.40
CA ASP A 180 -18.36 8.87 -0.84
C ASP A 180 -17.60 8.47 -2.13
N GLY A 181 -16.69 7.50 -2.03
CA GLY A 181 -15.80 7.06 -3.10
C GLY A 181 -14.70 8.08 -3.45
N GLN A 182 -14.35 8.98 -2.52
CA GLN A 182 -13.40 10.07 -2.73
C GLN A 182 -12.10 9.91 -1.94
N ALA A 183 -11.66 8.67 -1.70
CA ALA A 183 -10.32 8.40 -1.16
C ALA A 183 -9.24 9.08 -2.03
N GLU A 184 -8.19 9.57 -1.37
CA GLU A 184 -7.11 10.33 -2.00
C GLU A 184 -5.78 9.63 -1.82
N PHE A 185 -5.09 9.35 -2.93
CA PHE A 185 -3.84 8.62 -2.93
C PHE A 185 -2.66 9.57 -3.14
N TYR A 186 -1.71 9.55 -2.20
CA TYR A 186 -0.47 10.31 -2.23
C TYR A 186 0.70 9.33 -2.31
N TYR A 187 1.37 9.27 -3.46
CA TYR A 187 2.41 8.29 -3.73
C TYR A 187 3.43 8.84 -4.73
N THR A 188 4.61 8.23 -4.72
CA THR A 188 5.70 8.48 -5.67
C THR A 188 6.56 7.21 -5.77
N CYS A 189 7.65 7.24 -6.53
CA CYS A 189 8.65 6.18 -6.50
C CYS A 189 10.05 6.72 -6.20
N ALA A 190 10.74 6.10 -5.24
CA ALA A 190 12.17 6.21 -5.07
C ALA A 190 12.92 5.06 -5.77
N GLN A 191 14.17 5.29 -6.14
CA GLN A 191 15.04 4.31 -6.80
C GLN A 191 16.17 3.92 -5.86
N VAL A 192 16.30 2.62 -5.61
CA VAL A 192 17.35 2.08 -4.75
C VAL A 192 18.05 0.90 -5.40
N LYS A 193 19.29 0.65 -5.02
CA LYS A 193 20.05 -0.56 -5.27
C LYS A 193 20.29 -1.22 -3.92
N VAL A 194 19.60 -2.33 -3.69
CA VAL A 194 19.74 -3.13 -2.46
C VAL A 194 20.95 -4.04 -2.60
N THR A 195 21.75 -4.08 -1.54
CA THR A 195 22.96 -4.91 -1.41
C THR A 195 22.98 -5.64 -0.08
N GLY A 196 23.71 -6.76 -0.02
CA GLY A 196 23.91 -7.51 1.22
C GLY A 196 22.63 -8.16 1.74
N GLY A 197 21.69 -8.45 0.85
CA GLY A 197 20.45 -9.13 1.16
C GLY A 197 20.53 -10.65 1.05
N GLY A 198 19.36 -11.29 1.09
CA GLY A 198 19.22 -12.75 1.13
C GLY A 198 18.72 -13.37 -0.17
N ASN A 199 18.21 -14.59 -0.07
CA ASN A 199 17.62 -15.37 -1.16
C ASN A 199 16.09 -15.52 -1.00
N GLY A 200 15.45 -14.56 -0.31
CA GLY A 200 14.01 -14.55 -0.09
C GLY A 200 13.22 -14.46 -1.40
N THR A 201 11.96 -14.85 -1.35
CA THR A 201 11.03 -14.74 -2.48
C THR A 201 9.90 -13.77 -2.10
N PRO A 202 9.98 -12.49 -2.51
CA PRO A 202 9.00 -11.49 -2.12
C PRO A 202 7.59 -11.84 -2.58
N GLY A 203 6.64 -11.78 -1.65
CA GLY A 203 5.24 -12.03 -1.93
C GLY A 203 4.40 -12.12 -0.64
N PRO A 204 3.06 -12.12 -0.75
CA PRO A 204 2.26 -12.04 -1.97
C PRO A 204 2.37 -10.69 -2.70
N THR A 205 2.01 -10.67 -3.99
CA THR A 205 2.22 -9.51 -4.87
C THR A 205 0.93 -8.84 -5.34
N ILE A 206 1.05 -7.63 -5.87
CA ILE A 206 0.00 -6.79 -6.44
C ILE A 206 0.50 -6.08 -7.71
N LYS A 207 -0.43 -5.68 -8.58
CA LYS A 207 -0.17 -4.84 -9.76
C LYS A 207 -0.71 -3.42 -9.55
N PHE A 208 0.06 -2.44 -10.04
CA PHE A 208 -0.42 -1.06 -10.20
C PHE A 208 -0.31 -0.67 -11.68
N PRO A 209 -1.40 -0.23 -12.33
CA PRO A 209 -2.80 -0.29 -11.89
C PRO A 209 -3.35 -1.73 -11.85
N GLY A 210 -4.60 -1.89 -11.40
CA GLY A 210 -5.39 -3.13 -11.49
C GLY A 210 -5.51 -3.94 -10.19
N GLY A 211 -4.58 -3.76 -9.25
CA GLY A 211 -4.65 -4.40 -7.94
C GLY A 211 -5.63 -3.74 -6.98
N TYR A 212 -5.75 -2.41 -7.05
CA TYR A 212 -6.78 -1.65 -6.34
C TYR A 212 -8.02 -1.51 -7.21
N LYS A 213 -9.20 -1.63 -6.61
CA LYS A 213 -10.48 -1.47 -7.28
C LYS A 213 -11.28 -0.37 -6.62
N LYS A 214 -12.05 0.34 -7.43
CA LYS A 214 -12.87 1.47 -6.98
C LYS A 214 -13.87 1.10 -5.87
N ASP A 215 -14.33 -0.14 -5.85
CA ASP A 215 -15.29 -0.70 -4.89
C ASP A 215 -14.63 -1.43 -3.71
N ASP A 216 -13.29 -1.43 -3.60
CA ASP A 216 -12.63 -2.04 -2.45
C ASP A 216 -13.08 -1.34 -1.15
N PRO A 217 -13.37 -2.10 -0.07
CA PRO A 217 -13.85 -1.53 1.19
C PRO A 217 -12.93 -0.46 1.78
N SER A 218 -11.62 -0.58 1.59
CA SER A 218 -10.60 0.38 2.02
C SER A 218 -10.85 1.79 1.49
N PHE A 219 -11.37 1.91 0.27
CA PHE A 219 -11.56 3.20 -0.41
C PHE A 219 -13.00 3.71 -0.32
N ASN A 220 -13.88 2.92 0.31
CA ASN A 220 -15.28 3.24 0.60
C ASN A 220 -15.58 3.26 2.11
N PHE A 221 -14.53 3.36 2.93
CA PHE A 221 -14.61 3.31 4.39
C PHE A 221 -15.14 4.61 5.01
N SER A 222 -15.89 4.49 6.11
CA SER A 222 -16.38 5.64 6.88
C SER A 222 -15.69 5.76 8.24
N ILE A 223 -14.87 6.81 8.37
CA ILE A 223 -14.24 7.25 9.63
C ILE A 223 -15.22 7.94 10.60
N TRP A 224 -16.46 8.21 10.16
CA TRP A 224 -17.46 8.87 10.97
C TRP A 224 -18.13 7.87 11.92
N GLY A 225 -18.40 8.32 13.15
CA GLY A 225 -19.03 7.49 14.18
C GLY A 225 -18.05 6.68 15.06
N GLY A 226 -16.78 7.08 15.11
CA GLY A 226 -15.78 6.49 15.99
C GLY A 226 -15.00 5.33 15.38
N TYR A 227 -14.11 4.74 16.18
CA TYR A 227 -13.19 3.69 15.75
C TYR A 227 -13.91 2.49 15.14
N LYS A 228 -13.38 2.02 14.01
CA LYS A 228 -13.73 0.74 13.37
C LYS A 228 -12.44 0.14 12.81
N ASP A 229 -12.38 -1.18 12.71
CA ASP A 229 -11.24 -1.84 12.06
C ASP A 229 -11.18 -1.43 10.59
N TYR A 230 -10.05 -0.86 10.18
CA TYR A 230 -9.84 -0.41 8.82
C TYR A 230 -9.37 -1.59 7.95
N PRO A 231 -10.08 -1.91 6.84
CA PRO A 231 -9.67 -2.97 5.94
C PRO A 231 -8.45 -2.48 5.14
N MET A 232 -7.25 -2.99 5.46
CA MET A 232 -6.03 -2.60 4.75
C MET A 232 -6.08 -3.05 3.28
N PRO A 233 -5.78 -2.16 2.30
CA PRO A 233 -5.77 -2.54 0.90
C PRO A 233 -4.52 -3.33 0.52
N GLY A 234 -4.63 -4.13 -0.53
CA GLY A 234 -3.51 -4.89 -1.09
C GLY A 234 -3.08 -6.11 -0.27
N PRO A 235 -1.98 -6.77 -0.67
CA PRO A 235 -1.50 -8.01 -0.06
C PRO A 235 -0.99 -7.81 1.37
N ALA A 236 -0.80 -8.91 2.10
CA ALA A 236 -0.09 -8.89 3.38
C ALA A 236 1.36 -8.38 3.22
N VAL A 237 1.92 -7.82 4.30
CA VAL A 237 3.33 -7.43 4.35
C VAL A 237 4.23 -8.66 4.21
N TRP A 238 5.19 -8.60 3.30
CA TRP A 238 6.27 -9.57 3.20
C TRP A 238 7.38 -9.20 4.20
N THR A 239 7.61 -10.09 5.16
CA THR A 239 8.58 -9.89 6.26
C THR A 239 9.90 -10.65 6.08
N GLY A 240 10.11 -11.29 4.92
CA GLY A 240 11.29 -12.15 4.65
C GLY A 240 10.92 -13.59 4.30
N GLY A 241 11.93 -14.41 4.01
CA GLY A 241 11.78 -15.83 3.65
C GLY A 241 11.13 -16.12 2.27
N SER A 242 10.85 -17.41 2.03
CA SER A 242 10.14 -17.89 0.84
C SER A 242 8.63 -17.80 1.07
N GLY A 243 7.97 -16.83 0.46
CA GLY A 243 6.53 -16.63 0.62
C GLY A 243 5.71 -17.86 0.20
N SER A 244 5.19 -18.60 1.18
CA SER A 244 4.07 -19.53 0.97
C SER A 244 3.18 -19.53 2.20
N THR A 245 2.29 -18.53 2.26
CA THR A 245 1.07 -18.70 3.04
C THR A 245 -0.08 -18.20 2.20
N SER A 246 -0.66 -19.13 1.45
CA SER A 246 -1.92 -18.93 0.76
C SER A 246 -2.97 -18.63 1.82
N TYR A 247 -3.50 -17.41 1.86
CA TYR A 247 -4.69 -17.12 2.65
C TYR A 247 -5.91 -17.02 1.75
N SER A 248 -6.87 -17.86 2.07
CA SER A 248 -8.18 -17.97 1.45
C SER A 248 -8.94 -16.66 1.60
N LYS A 249 -9.54 -16.24 0.49
CA LYS A 249 -10.56 -15.20 0.40
C LYS A 249 -11.64 -15.47 1.45
N VAL A 250 -11.84 -14.57 2.42
CA VAL A 250 -12.97 -14.66 3.37
C VAL A 250 -14.26 -14.55 2.55
N ALA A 251 -15.04 -15.62 2.55
CA ALA A 251 -16.38 -15.63 2.00
C ALA A 251 -17.33 -14.90 2.97
N ASN A 252 -18.17 -14.02 2.42
CA ASN A 252 -19.34 -13.49 3.11
C ASN A 252 -20.20 -14.64 3.62
N VAL A 253 -20.49 -14.64 4.92
CA VAL A 253 -21.61 -15.41 5.47
C VAL A 253 -22.67 -14.41 5.89
N THR A 254 -23.68 -14.27 5.03
CA THR A 254 -25.03 -13.94 5.44
C THR A 254 -25.75 -15.27 5.64
N ASP A 255 -26.08 -15.63 6.88
CA ASP A 255 -27.45 -16.03 7.21
C ASP A 255 -27.68 -16.06 8.73
N SER A 256 -28.96 -15.87 8.99
CA SER A 256 -29.75 -15.79 10.20
C SER A 256 -29.78 -17.05 11.05
N ASP A 257 -30.26 -16.82 12.27
CA ASP A 257 -31.06 -17.70 13.11
C ASP A 257 -30.42 -18.66 14.13
N GLU A 258 -30.73 -18.27 15.37
CA GLU A 258 -31.31 -19.05 16.47
C GLU A 258 -30.62 -20.30 17.05
N SER A 259 -30.73 -20.29 18.37
CA SER A 259 -30.36 -21.28 19.36
C SER A 259 -30.77 -22.71 19.04
N SER A 260 -29.93 -23.67 19.40
CA SER A 260 -30.30 -24.67 20.40
C SER A 260 -29.10 -25.50 20.87
N GLN A 261 -29.28 -26.04 22.06
CA GLN A 261 -28.29 -26.51 23.00
C GLN A 261 -28.21 -28.04 22.97
N SER A 262 -27.07 -28.55 23.48
CA SER A 262 -26.88 -29.84 24.17
C SER A 262 -26.67 -31.11 23.35
N GLY A 263 -25.74 -31.94 23.84
CA GLY A 263 -25.74 -33.39 23.59
C GLY A 263 -24.38 -34.03 23.35
N ALA A 264 -23.49 -34.03 24.35
CA ALA A 264 -22.32 -34.89 24.36
C ALA A 264 -22.70 -36.34 24.72
N SER A 265 -22.20 -37.33 23.98
CA SER A 265 -22.02 -38.71 24.45
C SER A 265 -21.09 -39.51 23.53
N SER A 266 -19.95 -39.90 24.10
CA SER A 266 -19.14 -41.11 23.83
C SER A 266 -19.71 -42.20 22.91
N TYR A 267 -18.86 -42.83 22.09
CA TYR A 267 -18.31 -44.18 22.37
C TYR A 267 -17.20 -44.56 21.37
N GLN A 268 -16.17 -45.23 21.91
CA GLN A 268 -14.99 -45.79 21.25
C GLN A 268 -15.33 -47.02 20.39
N ASP A 269 -14.69 -47.15 19.22
CA ASP A 269 -13.65 -48.15 18.88
C ASP A 269 -14.13 -49.60 18.70
N THR A 270 -13.95 -50.15 17.51
CA THR A 270 -13.06 -51.31 17.28
C THR A 270 -13.04 -51.74 15.82
N SER A 271 -11.81 -51.99 15.36
CA SER A 271 -11.39 -52.66 14.14
C SER A 271 -12.10 -53.99 13.86
N SER A 272 -12.29 -54.36 12.59
CA SER A 272 -11.65 -55.55 11.99
C SER A 272 -11.95 -55.71 10.49
N THR A 273 -10.93 -56.23 9.83
CA THR A 273 -10.69 -56.48 8.40
C THR A 273 -11.41 -57.71 7.85
N CYS A 274 -11.72 -57.71 6.54
CA CYS A 274 -11.21 -58.65 5.51
C CYS A 274 -12.17 -58.86 4.31
N ALA A 275 -11.64 -58.51 3.13
CA ALA A 275 -11.63 -59.20 1.83
C ALA A 275 -12.86 -59.91 1.21
N SER A 276 -13.00 -59.59 -0.09
CA SER A 276 -13.40 -60.40 -1.27
C SER A 276 -14.83 -60.94 -1.38
N GLU A 277 -15.55 -60.56 -2.45
CA GLU A 277 -15.54 -61.31 -3.73
C GLU A 277 -16.32 -60.57 -4.83
N ASP A 278 -15.91 -60.86 -6.05
CA ASP A 278 -16.43 -60.39 -7.33
C ASP A 278 -17.92 -60.66 -7.54
N TYR A 279 -18.62 -59.72 -8.19
CA TYR A 279 -19.65 -60.10 -9.16
C TYR A 279 -19.69 -59.14 -10.35
N SER A 280 -19.20 -59.66 -11.47
CA SER A 280 -19.40 -59.16 -12.83
C SER A 280 -20.88 -59.07 -13.18
N ARG A 281 -21.30 -57.97 -13.83
CA ARG A 281 -22.22 -58.02 -14.98
C ARG A 281 -22.15 -56.74 -15.82
N ARG A 282 -21.85 -56.94 -17.10
CA ARG A 282 -21.82 -55.96 -18.19
C ARG A 282 -23.22 -55.65 -18.72
N HIS A 283 -23.26 -54.57 -19.50
CA HIS A 283 -24.21 -54.15 -20.55
C HIS A 283 -25.44 -53.36 -20.04
N ALA A 284 -25.87 -52.26 -20.66
CA ALA A 284 -25.66 -51.78 -22.02
C ALA A 284 -26.00 -50.28 -22.21
N ARG A 285 -25.33 -49.68 -23.19
CA ARG A 285 -25.84 -48.73 -24.22
C ARG A 285 -26.14 -47.27 -23.88
N ASP A 286 -25.28 -46.41 -24.46
CA ASP A 286 -25.59 -45.34 -25.42
C ASP A 286 -26.95 -44.66 -25.34
N PHE A 287 -26.92 -43.32 -25.24
CA PHE A 287 -27.55 -42.43 -26.22
C PHE A 287 -26.82 -41.07 -26.26
N LYS A 288 -26.38 -40.68 -27.47
CA LYS A 288 -26.07 -39.30 -27.86
C LYS A 288 -27.38 -38.54 -28.04
N TYR A 289 -27.39 -37.27 -27.62
CA TYR A 289 -27.55 -36.09 -28.49
C TYR A 289 -26.82 -34.92 -27.84
#